data_AF-A0A9X2MAQ8-F1
#
_entry.id   AF-A0A9X2MAQ8-F1
#
_cell.length_a   1.000
_cell.length_b   1.000
_cell.length_c   1.000
_cell.angle_alpha   90.00
_cell.angle_beta   90.00
_cell.angle_gamma   90.00
#
_symmetry.space_group_name_H-M   'P 1'
#
loop_
_entity.id
_entity.type
_entity.pdbx_description
1 polymer ?
#
loop_
_entity_poly.entity_id
_entity_poly.type
_entity_poly.pdbx_seq_one_letter_code
_entity_poly.pdbx_strand_id
1 'polypeptide(L)' 'MNKFQKVAVQIAKDDIKKRSSFRFREIRNACYAEFKANKVPIKKALGFKNWKKTLDI' A
#
# COMPACT_ATOMS: atom_id res chain seq x y z
N MET A 1 -3.86 3.87 15.59
CA MET A 1 -3.36 3.35 14.28
C MET A 1 -1.91 2.91 14.40
N ASN A 2 -1.62 1.66 14.10
CA ASN A 2 -0.25 1.11 14.03
C ASN A 2 0.53 1.80 12.88
N LYS A 3 1.86 1.90 13.00
CA LYS A 3 2.77 2.41 11.96
C LYS A 3 2.50 1.79 10.58
N PHE A 4 2.26 0.48 10.50
CA PHE A 4 1.91 -0.18 9.23
C PHE A 4 0.57 0.27 8.64
N GLN A 5 -0.43 0.54 9.48
CA GLN A 5 -1.72 1.07 9.00
C GLN A 5 -1.56 2.49 8.48
N LYS A 6 -0.67 3.31 9.08
CA LYS A 6 -0.34 4.64 8.56
C LYS A 6 0.31 4.56 7.18
N VAL A 7 1.26 3.64 6.99
CA VAL A 7 1.90 3.41 5.68
C VAL A 7 0.89 2.92 4.64
N ALA A 8 0.06 1.92 4.97
CA ALA A 8 -0.98 1.41 4.07
C ALA A 8 -2.00 2.50 3.68
N VAL A 9 -2.36 3.40 4.61
CA VAL A 9 -3.20 4.56 4.32
C VAL A 9 -2.52 5.53 3.36
N GLN A 10 -1.22 5.78 3.53
CA GLN A 10 -0.48 6.70 2.67
C GLN A 10 -0.36 6.16 1.24
N ILE A 11 -0.03 4.88 1.09
CA ILE A 11 -0.01 4.19 -0.21
C ILE A 11 -1.38 4.23 -0.87
N ALA A 12 -2.45 3.89 -0.13
CA ALA A 12 -3.80 3.93 -0.68
C ALA A 12 -4.25 5.34 -1.10
N LYS A 13 -3.78 6.40 -0.41
CA LYS A 13 -4.02 7.79 -0.83
C LYS A 13 -3.28 8.15 -2.10
N ASP A 14 -2.02 7.75 -2.23
CA ASP A 14 -1.20 8.01 -3.42
C ASP A 14 -1.73 7.25 -4.63
N ASP A 15 -2.22 6.02 -4.45
CA ASP A 15 -2.70 5.17 -5.54
C ASP A 15 -4.05 5.65 -6.11
N ILE A 16 -4.97 6.13 -5.25
CA ILE A 16 -6.21 6.78 -5.71
C ILE A 16 -5.92 8.04 -6.51
N LYS A 17 -4.98 8.87 -6.05
CA LYS A 17 -4.58 10.09 -6.76
C LYS A 17 -4.05 9.78 -8.16
N LYS A 18 -3.46 8.58 -8.37
CA LYS A 18 -2.92 8.11 -9.64
C LYS A 18 -3.94 7.40 -10.55
N ARG A 19 -5.25 7.59 -10.34
CA ARG A 19 -6.35 6.98 -11.12
C ARG A 19 -6.49 5.46 -10.94
N SER A 20 -6.30 4.95 -9.74
CA SER A 20 -6.66 3.56 -9.44
C SER A 20 -8.20 3.40 -9.48
N SER A 21 -8.70 2.46 -10.28
CA SER A 21 -10.14 2.10 -10.35
C SER A 21 -10.65 1.48 -9.03
N PHE A 22 -9.73 1.18 -8.11
CA PHE A 22 -9.98 0.50 -6.85
C PHE A 22 -10.34 1.49 -5.74
N ARG A 23 -11.20 1.05 -4.80
CA ARG A 23 -11.60 1.89 -3.68
C ARG A 23 -10.47 1.98 -2.65
N PHE A 24 -10.36 3.13 -1.98
CA PHE A 24 -9.41 3.36 -0.89
C PHE A 24 -9.32 2.23 0.13
N ARG A 25 -10.48 1.72 0.54
CA ARG A 25 -10.58 0.69 1.55
C ARG A 25 -9.95 -0.63 1.08
N GLU A 26 -10.09 -0.96 -0.20
CA GLU A 26 -9.54 -2.18 -0.79
C GLU A 26 -8.02 -2.11 -0.86
N ILE A 27 -7.47 -1.01 -1.42
CA ILE A 27 -6.03 -0.80 -1.52
C ILE A 27 -5.38 -0.78 -0.14
N ARG A 28 -5.97 -0.03 0.82
CA ARG A 28 -5.47 0.03 2.20
C ARG A 28 -5.44 -1.34 2.86
N ASN A 29 -6.51 -2.13 2.69
CA ASN A 29 -6.61 -3.45 3.30
C ASN A 29 -5.64 -4.44 2.63
N ALA A 30 -5.48 -4.39 1.31
CA ALA A 30 -4.51 -5.21 0.58
C ALA A 30 -3.07 -4.89 1.00
N CYS A 31 -2.69 -3.60 1.05
CA CYS A 31 -1.38 -3.17 1.53
C CYS A 31 -1.11 -3.63 2.97
N TYR A 32 -2.11 -3.48 3.85
CA TYR A 32 -1.95 -3.91 5.24
C TYR A 32 -1.82 -5.44 5.37
N ALA A 33 -2.60 -6.20 4.58
CA ALA A 33 -2.51 -7.66 4.55
C ALA A 33 -1.14 -8.13 4.05
N GLU A 34 -0.60 -7.49 3.01
CA GLU A 34 0.71 -7.84 2.46
C GLU A 34 1.85 -7.49 3.40
N PHE A 35 1.81 -6.34 4.08
CA PHE A 35 2.80 -6.02 5.11
C PHE A 35 2.79 -7.01 6.28
N LYS A 36 1.60 -7.49 6.65
CA LYS A 36 1.43 -8.50 7.69
C LYS A 36 1.93 -9.88 7.22
N ALA A 37 1.60 -10.29 6.00
CA ALA A 37 1.98 -11.58 5.42
C ALA A 37 3.50 -11.69 5.19
N ASN A 38 4.10 -10.65 4.60
CA ASN A 38 5.53 -10.66 4.25
C ASN A 38 6.46 -10.24 5.41
N LYS A 39 5.92 -10.03 6.62
CA LYS A 39 6.66 -9.51 7.80
C LYS A 39 7.59 -8.34 7.42
N VAL A 40 7.12 -7.47 6.53
CA VAL A 40 7.98 -6.48 5.87
C VAL A 40 8.49 -5.49 6.90
N PRO A 41 9.79 -5.20 6.96
CA PRO A 41 10.30 -4.11 7.79
C PRO A 41 9.65 -2.79 7.36
N ILE A 42 9.18 -1.98 8.33
CA ILE A 42 8.50 -0.69 8.07
C ILE A 42 9.32 0.21 7.12
N LYS A 43 10.66 0.17 7.20
CA LYS A 43 11.55 0.93 6.31
C LYS A 43 11.40 0.54 4.84
N LYS A 44 11.20 -0.75 4.54
CA LYS A 44 10.89 -1.22 3.18
C LYS A 44 9.47 -0.84 2.77
N ALA A 45 8.51 -0.94 3.69
CA ALA A 45 7.12 -0.55 3.47
C ALA A 45 6.97 0.94 3.06
N LEU A 46 7.73 1.83 3.70
CA LEU A 46 7.81 3.27 3.35
C LEU A 46 8.42 3.52 1.96
N GLY A 47 9.21 2.58 1.44
CA GLY A 47 9.81 2.63 0.11
C GLY A 47 8.85 2.24 -1.03
N PHE A 48 7.70 1.63 -0.73
CA PHE A 48 6.66 1.31 -1.72
C PHE A 48 5.91 2.59 -2.12
N LYS A 49 6.60 3.45 -2.89
CA LYS A 49 6.03 4.68 -3.46
C LYS A 49 5.14 4.42 -4.69
N ASN A 50 5.19 3.19 -5.21
CA ASN A 50 4.40 2.69 -6.33
C ASN A 50 4.03 1.22 -6.05
N TRP A 51 2.90 1.00 -5.36
CA TRP A 51 2.32 -0.34 -5.26
C TRP A 51 2.05 -0.95 -6.65
N LYS A 52 1.71 -0.11 -7.63
CA LYS A 52 1.31 -0.50 -8.98
C LYS A 52 2.45 -0.69 -10.00
N LYS A 53 3.72 -0.84 -9.59
CA LYS A 53 4.84 -1.06 -10.55
C LYS A 53 5.36 -2.51 -10.59
N THR A 54 4.44 -3.47 -10.66
CA THR A 54 4.75 -4.85 -11.07
C THR A 54 3.57 -5.54 -11.76
N LEU A 55 2.75 -4.75 -12.44
CA LEU A 55 1.82 -5.20 -13.49
C LEU A 55 2.19 -4.47 -14.78
N ASP A 56 3.46 -4.58 -15.17
CA ASP A 56 3.90 -4.40 -16.56
C ASP A 56 3.96 -5.83 -17.12
N ILE A 57 2.87 -6.25 -17.76
CA ILE A 57 2.83 -7.28 -18.81
C ILE A 57 2.48 -6.53 -20.09
#